data_AF-A0A3C1A6K6-F1
#
_entry.id   AF-A0A3C1A6K6-F1
#
_cell.length_a   1.000
_cell.length_b   1.000
_cell.length_c   1.000
_cell.angle_alpha   90.00
_cell.angle_beta   90.00
_cell.angle_gamma   90.00
#
_symmetry.space_group_name_H-M   'P 1'
#
loop_
_entity.id
_entity.type
_entity.pdbx_description
1 polymer ?
#
loop_
_entity_poly.entity_id
_entity_poly.type
_entity_poly.pdbx_seq_one_letter_code
_entity_poly.pdbx_strand_id
1 'polypeptide(L)'
;MADILVRGQSLDGAIKIFVANTTLLANEAQKIHKSLPVATAALGRTLTIAAIMGQNLKNDADSVTIQFRGDGPLGSIVAVSDNKSQVRGYAVNPLVDLPLNKKGKLDVGKAVGKGQLCVIYDMGMKEPYSGRVPIVTGEIAEDMTYYFAKSDQVPTAIGLGVLVDTDCSVKV
;
A
#
# COMPACT_ATOMS: atom_id res chain seq x y z
N MET A 1 18.60 10.57 -2.65
CA MET A 1 17.65 11.01 -3.70
C MET A 1 16.30 11.21 -3.03
N ALA A 2 15.55 12.25 -3.39
CA ALA A 2 14.22 12.48 -2.82
C ALA A 2 13.20 11.48 -3.38
N ASP A 3 12.14 11.21 -2.62
CA ASP A 3 10.99 10.46 -3.11
C ASP A 3 10.28 11.26 -4.22
N ILE A 4 9.74 10.54 -5.20
CA ILE A 4 9.08 11.13 -6.37
C ILE A 4 7.82 10.36 -6.72
N LEU A 5 6.83 11.07 -7.25
CA LEU A 5 5.64 10.50 -7.86
C LEU A 5 5.41 11.21 -9.19
N VAL A 6 5.37 10.43 -10.26
CA VAL A 6 5.12 10.89 -11.63
C VAL A 6 3.80 10.29 -12.10
N ARG A 7 2.96 11.13 -12.69
CA ARG A 7 1.73 10.71 -13.36
C ARG A 7 1.82 11.00 -14.85
N GLY A 8 1.27 10.11 -15.65
CA GLY A 8 1.18 10.24 -17.09
C GLY A 8 -0.14 9.68 -17.61
N GLN A 9 -0.45 10.00 -18.86
CA GLN A 9 -1.59 9.45 -19.57
C GLN A 9 -1.21 9.19 -21.02
N SER A 10 -1.85 8.19 -21.64
CA SER A 10 -1.75 7.99 -23.09
C SER A 10 -2.35 9.18 -23.84
N LEU A 11 -1.93 9.38 -25.09
CA LEU A 11 -2.36 10.51 -25.91
C LEU A 11 -3.88 10.54 -26.15
N ASP A 12 -4.49 9.36 -26.23
CA ASP A 12 -5.93 9.17 -26.38
C ASP A 12 -6.68 9.18 -25.04
N GLY A 13 -5.98 9.29 -23.90
CA GLY A 13 -6.56 9.28 -22.56
C GLY A 13 -7.06 7.91 -22.08
N ALA A 14 -6.86 6.84 -22.85
CA ALA A 14 -7.34 5.49 -22.51
C ALA A 14 -6.58 4.86 -21.33
N ILE A 15 -5.33 5.25 -21.11
CA ILE A 15 -4.46 4.69 -20.07
C ILE A 15 -3.96 5.82 -19.18
N LYS A 16 -4.05 5.62 -17.86
CA LYS A 16 -3.37 6.45 -16.85
C LYS A 16 -2.26 5.64 -16.20
N ILE A 17 -1.10 6.28 -16.02
CA ILE A 17 0.09 5.65 -15.47
C ILE A 17 0.56 6.45 -14.26
N PHE A 18 0.87 5.76 -13.18
CA PHE A 18 1.50 6.33 -12.00
C PHE A 18 2.77 5.56 -11.68
N VAL A 19 3.85 6.29 -11.41
CA VAL A 19 5.14 5.72 -11.01
C VAL A 19 5.60 6.47 -9.77
N ALA A 20 5.91 5.75 -8.70
CA ALA A 20 6.40 6.35 -7.47
C ALA A 20 7.68 5.67 -6.99
N ASN A 21 8.67 6.45 -6.59
CA ASN A 21 9.79 6.01 -5.76
C ASN A 21 9.57 6.55 -4.36
N THR A 22 9.29 5.66 -3.42
CA THR A 22 8.94 5.97 -2.02
C THR A 22 9.92 5.35 -1.04
N THR A 23 11.20 5.29 -1.42
CA THR A 23 12.26 4.64 -0.62
C THR A 23 12.41 5.33 0.74
N LEU A 24 12.42 6.67 0.76
CA LEU A 24 12.57 7.42 2.01
C LEU A 24 11.33 7.27 2.89
N LEU A 25 10.12 7.32 2.31
CA LEU A 25 8.86 7.09 3.02
C LEU A 25 8.83 5.72 3.69
N ALA A 26 9.16 4.65 2.96
CA ALA A 26 9.19 3.31 3.51
C ALA A 26 10.28 3.14 4.58
N ASN A 27 11.45 3.74 4.38
CA ASN A 27 12.54 3.74 5.36
C ASN A 27 12.17 4.52 6.64
N GLU A 28 11.47 5.64 6.50
CA GLU A 28 11.04 6.45 7.64
C GLU A 28 9.97 5.71 8.46
N ALA A 29 9.00 5.08 7.78
CA ALA A 29 8.04 4.20 8.45
C ALA A 29 8.74 3.05 9.20
N GLN A 30 9.77 2.44 8.59
CA GLN A 30 10.57 1.42 9.26
C GLN A 30 11.24 1.93 10.53
N LYS A 31 11.87 3.11 10.49
CA LYS A 31 12.52 3.71 11.67
C LYS A 31 11.54 4.03 12.79
N ILE A 32 10.39 4.62 12.44
CA ILE A 32 9.34 5.00 13.39
C ILE A 32 8.78 3.76 14.08
N HIS A 33 8.44 2.74 13.31
CA HIS A 33 7.79 1.53 13.82
C HIS A 33 8.75 0.44 14.28
N LYS A 34 10.05 0.60 13.99
CA LYS A 34 11.10 -0.42 14.20
C LYS A 34 10.70 -1.76 13.60
N SER A 35 10.09 -1.72 12.43
CA SER A 35 9.52 -2.92 11.81
C SER A 35 10.59 -3.84 11.26
N LEU A 36 10.35 -5.15 11.38
CA LEU A 36 11.17 -6.20 10.80
C LEU A 36 10.88 -6.34 9.29
N PRO A 37 11.77 -6.99 8.51
CA PRO A 37 11.76 -6.88 7.06
C PRO A 37 10.44 -7.20 6.37
N VAL A 38 9.73 -8.27 6.77
CA VAL A 38 8.46 -8.64 6.15
C VAL A 38 7.35 -7.62 6.46
N ALA A 39 7.32 -7.07 7.68
CA ALA A 39 6.39 -6.02 8.06
C ALA A 39 6.71 -4.70 7.35
N THR A 40 8.00 -4.34 7.23
CA THR A 40 8.46 -3.19 6.45
C THR A 40 8.05 -3.29 4.99
N ALA A 41 8.20 -4.47 4.38
CA ALA A 41 7.78 -4.69 3.00
C ALA A 41 6.27 -4.53 2.83
N ALA A 42 5.47 -5.11 3.72
CA ALA A 42 4.02 -5.02 3.66
C ALA A 42 3.52 -3.57 3.87
N LEU A 43 4.04 -2.88 4.90
CA LEU A 43 3.70 -1.50 5.21
C LEU A 43 4.17 -0.56 4.10
N GLY A 44 5.41 -0.70 3.64
CA GLY A 44 5.98 0.11 2.56
C GLY A 44 5.15 0.02 1.28
N ARG A 45 4.80 -1.19 0.82
CA ARG A 45 3.92 -1.37 -0.35
C ARG A 45 2.57 -0.66 -0.17
N THR A 46 1.99 -0.77 1.03
CA THR A 46 0.68 -0.18 1.34
C THR A 46 0.75 1.36 1.37
N LEU A 47 1.83 1.93 1.92
CA LEU A 47 2.08 3.37 1.90
C LEU A 47 2.30 3.90 0.48
N THR A 48 3.06 3.18 -0.35
CA THR A 48 3.30 3.58 -1.75
C THR A 48 1.98 3.68 -2.53
N ILE A 49 1.12 2.66 -2.44
CA ILE A 49 -0.15 2.69 -3.17
C ILE A 49 -1.11 3.74 -2.60
N ALA A 50 -1.11 3.99 -1.28
CA ALA A 50 -1.86 5.09 -0.69
C ALA A 50 -1.39 6.45 -1.23
N ALA A 51 -0.09 6.68 -1.35
CA ALA A 51 0.48 7.90 -1.93
C ALA A 51 -0.01 8.15 -3.37
N ILE A 52 -0.03 7.07 -4.17
CA ILE A 52 -0.51 7.09 -5.56
C ILE A 52 -2.01 7.42 -5.62
N MET A 53 -2.82 6.77 -4.76
CA MET A 53 -4.26 7.00 -4.72
C MET A 53 -4.61 8.41 -4.23
N GLY A 54 -3.82 8.95 -3.29
CA GLY A 54 -3.95 10.32 -2.79
C GLY A 54 -3.86 11.39 -3.88
N GLN A 55 -2.98 11.22 -4.88
CA GLN A 55 -2.86 12.17 -6.01
C GLN A 55 -4.13 12.34 -6.84
N ASN A 56 -5.08 11.40 -6.75
CA ASN A 56 -6.34 11.46 -7.50
C ASN A 56 -7.46 12.18 -6.75
N LEU A 57 -7.23 12.58 -5.50
CA LEU A 57 -8.17 13.35 -4.70
C LEU A 57 -8.19 14.80 -5.17
N LYS A 58 -9.36 15.45 -5.07
CA LYS A 58 -9.58 16.77 -5.70
C LYS A 58 -9.53 17.92 -4.70
N ASN A 59 -10.05 17.70 -3.49
CA ASN A 59 -10.14 18.74 -2.47
C ASN A 59 -9.07 18.54 -1.38
N ASP A 60 -8.72 19.63 -0.70
CA ASP A 60 -7.72 19.61 0.38
C ASP A 60 -8.14 18.82 1.63
N ALA A 61 -9.46 18.66 1.84
CA ALA A 61 -10.00 17.87 2.94
C ALA A 61 -10.22 16.40 2.58
N ASP A 62 -10.05 16.03 1.30
CA ASP A 62 -10.25 14.66 0.86
C ASP A 62 -9.13 13.76 1.40
N SER A 63 -9.47 12.53 1.76
CA SER A 63 -8.49 11.51 2.12
C SER A 63 -8.89 10.12 1.61
N VAL A 64 -7.88 9.29 1.41
CA VAL A 64 -8.05 7.86 1.12
C VAL A 64 -7.40 7.05 2.22
N THR A 65 -8.14 6.08 2.75
CA THR A 65 -7.66 5.10 3.73
C THR A 65 -7.69 3.72 3.12
N ILE A 66 -6.54 3.04 3.08
CA ILE A 66 -6.39 1.65 2.69
C ILE A 66 -6.18 0.82 3.94
N GLN A 67 -6.98 -0.22 4.10
CA GLN A 67 -6.91 -1.10 5.26
C GLN A 67 -6.94 -2.56 4.83
N PHE A 68 -5.85 -3.26 5.11
CA PHE A 68 -5.79 -4.71 5.08
C PHE A 68 -6.10 -5.23 6.48
N ARG A 69 -7.15 -6.04 6.63
CA ARG A 69 -7.48 -6.76 7.86
C ARG A 69 -7.23 -8.24 7.62
N GLY A 70 -6.01 -8.66 7.89
CA GLY A 70 -5.56 -10.03 7.74
C GLY A 70 -5.65 -10.84 9.04
N ASP A 71 -5.77 -12.16 8.90
CA ASP A 71 -5.67 -13.14 9.97
C ASP A 71 -4.24 -13.67 10.19
N GLY A 72 -3.28 -13.20 9.38
CA GLY A 72 -1.86 -13.50 9.54
C GLY A 72 -1.24 -12.78 10.75
N PRO A 73 0.01 -13.14 11.09
CA PRO A 73 0.70 -12.62 12.28
C PRO A 73 0.94 -11.09 12.25
N LEU A 74 0.85 -10.45 11.07
CA LEU A 74 0.97 -9.00 10.90
C LEU A 74 -0.27 -8.25 11.40
N GLY A 75 -1.41 -8.94 11.47
CA GLY A 75 -2.71 -8.38 11.81
C GLY A 75 -3.20 -7.40 10.74
N SER A 76 -3.56 -6.18 11.14
CA SER A 76 -4.02 -5.16 10.21
C SER A 76 -2.89 -4.23 9.74
N ILE A 77 -2.97 -3.80 8.49
CA ILE A 77 -2.15 -2.72 7.93
C ILE A 77 -3.10 -1.58 7.56
N VAL A 78 -2.79 -0.37 7.98
CA VAL A 78 -3.55 0.85 7.64
C VAL A 78 -2.61 1.85 7.02
N ALA A 79 -3.00 2.43 5.89
CA ALA A 79 -2.34 3.60 5.29
C ALA A 79 -3.38 4.65 4.93
N VAL A 80 -3.06 5.92 5.16
CA VAL A 80 -3.91 7.07 4.86
C VAL A 80 -3.10 8.06 4.04
N SER A 81 -3.67 8.58 2.96
CA SER A 81 -3.09 9.67 2.16
C SER A 81 -4.10 10.79 1.98
N ASP A 82 -3.60 12.04 1.98
CA ASP A 82 -4.33 13.21 1.52
C ASP A 82 -4.11 13.47 0.01
N ASN A 83 -4.67 14.57 -0.50
CA ASN A 83 -4.54 15.02 -1.89
C ASN A 83 -3.12 15.47 -2.29
N LYS A 84 -2.20 15.63 -1.33
CA LYS A 84 -0.81 16.04 -1.53
C LYS A 84 0.16 14.86 -1.42
N SER A 85 -0.36 13.63 -1.37
CA SER A 85 0.42 12.40 -1.15
C SER A 85 1.22 12.42 0.15
N GLN A 86 0.74 13.13 1.17
CA GLN A 86 1.28 13.00 2.51
C GLN A 86 0.67 11.76 3.13
N VAL A 87 1.53 10.80 3.45
CA VAL A 87 1.11 9.45 3.82
C VAL A 87 1.49 9.16 5.26
N ARG A 88 0.59 8.50 5.98
CA ARG A 88 0.86 7.90 7.29
C ARG A 88 0.23 6.52 7.37
N GLY A 89 0.79 5.64 8.16
CA GLY A 89 0.25 4.29 8.31
C GLY A 89 1.00 3.49 9.34
N TYR A 90 0.46 2.32 9.68
CA TYR A 90 1.09 1.38 10.60
C TYR A 90 0.64 -0.05 10.27
N ALA A 91 1.45 -1.01 10.71
CA ALA A 91 1.04 -2.42 10.84
C ALA A 91 0.84 -2.74 12.32
N VAL A 92 -0.17 -3.53 12.66
CA VAL A 92 -0.51 -3.86 14.07
C VAL A 92 0.65 -4.57 14.77
N ASN A 93 1.30 -5.51 14.07
CA ASN A 93 2.47 -6.20 14.61
C ASN A 93 3.72 -5.91 13.75
N PRO A 94 4.46 -4.82 14.01
CA PRO A 94 5.63 -4.47 13.20
C PRO A 94 6.80 -5.45 13.39
N LEU A 95 6.76 -6.29 14.42
CA LEU A 95 7.85 -7.21 14.81
C LEU A 95 7.64 -8.64 14.29
N VAL A 96 6.78 -8.82 13.28
CA VAL A 96 6.64 -10.12 12.62
C VAL A 96 7.95 -10.47 11.93
N ASP A 97 8.48 -11.63 12.28
CA ASP A 97 9.55 -12.29 11.56
C ASP A 97 9.06 -13.61 11.00
N LEU A 98 9.38 -13.88 9.74
CA LEU A 98 9.00 -15.08 9.04
C LEU A 98 10.16 -15.56 8.17
N PRO A 99 10.35 -16.89 8.02
CA PRO A 99 11.30 -17.41 7.07
C PRO A 99 10.93 -16.94 5.65
N LEU A 100 11.95 -16.86 4.79
CA LEU A 100 11.73 -16.57 3.37
C LEU A 100 10.80 -17.61 2.74
N ASN A 101 10.01 -17.16 1.77
CA ASN A 101 9.14 -18.04 1.01
C ASN A 101 9.95 -18.99 0.11
N LYS A 102 9.26 -19.91 -0.57
CA LYS A 102 9.88 -20.92 -1.47
C LYS A 102 10.70 -20.32 -2.62
N LYS A 103 10.56 -19.02 -2.90
CA LYS A 103 11.32 -18.30 -3.94
C LYS A 103 12.47 -17.48 -3.36
N GLY A 104 12.78 -17.63 -2.06
CA GLY A 104 13.82 -16.87 -1.37
C GLY A 104 13.46 -15.39 -1.16
N LYS A 105 12.17 -15.02 -1.15
CA LYS A 105 11.71 -13.64 -0.92
C LYS A 105 10.98 -13.51 0.42
N LEU A 106 10.83 -12.29 0.92
CA LEU A 106 10.01 -11.99 2.09
C LEU A 106 8.58 -12.49 1.89
N ASP A 107 8.06 -13.24 2.87
CA ASP A 107 6.75 -13.90 2.79
C ASP A 107 5.62 -12.97 3.26
N VAL A 108 5.38 -11.91 2.49
CA VAL A 108 4.37 -10.88 2.80
C VAL A 108 2.97 -11.47 2.81
N GLY A 109 2.64 -12.32 1.83
CA GLY A 109 1.36 -13.02 1.76
C GLY A 109 1.05 -13.83 3.01
N LYS A 110 2.03 -14.55 3.56
CA LYS A 110 1.85 -15.29 4.83
C LYS A 110 1.75 -14.36 6.04
N ALA A 111 2.50 -13.25 6.05
CA ALA A 111 2.44 -12.27 7.14
C ALA A 111 1.04 -11.62 7.23
N VAL A 112 0.47 -11.25 6.08
CA VAL A 112 -0.87 -10.66 5.99
C VAL A 112 -1.96 -11.72 6.20
N GLY A 113 -1.83 -12.88 5.55
CA GLY A 113 -2.84 -13.94 5.60
C GLY A 113 -4.06 -13.65 4.73
N LYS A 114 -5.22 -14.17 5.16
CA LYS A 114 -6.52 -13.98 4.53
C LYS A 114 -7.36 -12.99 5.31
N GLY A 115 -8.41 -12.48 4.69
CA GLY A 115 -9.31 -11.54 5.34
C GLY A 115 -9.91 -10.55 4.36
N GLN A 116 -9.97 -9.27 4.73
CA GLN A 116 -10.60 -8.23 3.94
C GLN A 116 -9.68 -7.05 3.67
N LEU A 117 -9.70 -6.58 2.43
CA LEU A 117 -9.17 -5.28 2.00
C LEU A 117 -10.34 -4.30 1.94
N CYS A 118 -10.19 -3.17 2.62
CA CYS A 118 -11.13 -2.06 2.63
C CYS A 118 -10.42 -0.79 2.15
N VAL A 119 -11.00 -0.09 1.19
CA VAL A 119 -10.56 1.23 0.75
C VAL A 119 -11.69 2.22 1.04
N ILE A 120 -11.37 3.30 1.73
CA ILE A 120 -12.33 4.32 2.19
C ILE A 120 -11.90 5.66 1.60
N TYR A 121 -12.81 6.31 0.90
CA TYR A 121 -12.67 7.67 0.41
C TYR A 121 -13.53 8.59 1.27
N ASP A 122 -12.89 9.46 2.04
CA ASP A 122 -13.56 10.57 2.70
C ASP A 122 -13.42 11.80 1.82
N MET A 123 -14.54 12.28 1.29
CA MET A 123 -14.59 13.41 0.34
C MET A 123 -15.46 14.55 0.88
N GLY A 124 -15.61 14.65 2.21
CA GLY A 124 -16.46 15.68 2.84
C GLY A 124 -17.96 15.51 2.57
N MET A 125 -18.37 14.31 2.12
CA MET A 125 -19.77 13.94 1.95
C MET A 125 -20.38 13.57 3.32
N LYS A 126 -21.71 13.38 3.37
CA LYS A 126 -22.39 12.97 4.60
C LYS A 126 -21.87 11.66 5.17
N GLU A 127 -21.53 10.71 4.30
CA GLU A 127 -20.89 9.43 4.65
C GLU A 127 -19.72 9.16 3.69
N PRO A 128 -18.62 8.56 4.18
CA PRO A 128 -17.49 8.20 3.34
C PRO A 128 -17.88 7.06 2.39
N TYR A 129 -17.33 7.09 1.18
CA TYR A 129 -17.46 5.96 0.26
C TYR A 129 -16.49 4.86 0.68
N SER A 130 -16.95 3.60 0.74
CA SER A 130 -16.07 2.47 1.09
C SER A 130 -16.28 1.28 0.17
N GLY A 131 -15.20 0.80 -0.43
CA GLY A 131 -15.15 -0.45 -1.19
C GLY A 131 -14.48 -1.55 -0.38
N ARG A 132 -15.01 -2.78 -0.44
CA ARG A 132 -14.48 -3.93 0.30
C ARG A 132 -14.37 -5.14 -0.59
N VAL A 133 -13.24 -5.84 -0.53
CA VAL A 133 -12.98 -7.08 -1.26
C VAL A 133 -12.24 -8.08 -0.35
N PRO A 134 -12.36 -9.39 -0.58
CA PRO A 134 -11.51 -10.36 0.09
C PRO A 134 -10.04 -10.17 -0.29
N ILE A 135 -9.13 -10.44 0.65
CA ILE A 135 -7.70 -10.57 0.37
C ILE A 135 -7.48 -11.87 -0.43
N VAL A 136 -6.88 -11.75 -1.61
CA VAL A 136 -6.70 -12.86 -2.56
C VAL A 136 -5.37 -13.56 -2.27
N THR A 137 -4.28 -12.81 -2.17
CA THR A 137 -2.93 -13.38 -1.97
C THR A 137 -2.22 -12.84 -0.73
N GLY A 138 -2.53 -11.61 -0.31
CA GLY A 138 -1.86 -10.94 0.81
C GLY A 138 -0.55 -10.24 0.40
N GLU A 139 -0.16 -10.29 -0.88
CA GLU A 139 1.05 -9.62 -1.39
C GLU A 139 0.86 -8.11 -1.63
N ILE A 140 -0.30 -7.56 -1.27
CA ILE A 140 -0.69 -6.14 -1.39
C ILE A 140 -0.96 -5.72 -2.84
N ALA A 141 0.01 -5.89 -3.75
CA ALA A 141 -0.11 -5.42 -5.14
C ALA A 141 -1.23 -6.14 -5.92
N GLU A 142 -1.28 -7.46 -5.80
CA GLU A 142 -2.32 -8.29 -6.45
C GLU A 142 -3.70 -8.05 -5.82
N ASP A 143 -3.77 -7.83 -4.51
CA ASP A 143 -5.01 -7.55 -3.80
C ASP A 143 -5.58 -6.17 -4.20
N MET A 144 -4.72 -5.16 -4.34
CA MET A 144 -5.11 -3.84 -4.85
C MET A 144 -5.52 -3.91 -6.33
N THR A 145 -4.83 -4.72 -7.14
CA THR A 145 -5.21 -4.98 -8.53
C THR A 145 -6.61 -5.57 -8.60
N TYR A 146 -6.90 -6.55 -7.74
CA TYR A 146 -8.23 -7.15 -7.62
C TYR A 146 -9.28 -6.14 -7.14
N TYR A 147 -8.94 -5.28 -6.17
CA TYR A 147 -9.81 -4.21 -5.70
C TYR A 147 -10.23 -3.28 -6.84
N PHE A 148 -9.29 -2.74 -7.63
CA PHE A 148 -9.63 -1.84 -8.73
C PHE A 148 -10.50 -2.53 -9.79
N ALA A 149 -10.21 -3.80 -10.11
CA ALA A 149 -10.99 -4.54 -11.08
C ALA A 149 -12.43 -4.84 -10.60
N LYS A 150 -12.64 -5.11 -9.31
CA LYS A 150 -13.95 -5.53 -8.76
C LYS A 150 -14.78 -4.40 -8.17
N SER A 151 -14.16 -3.52 -7.41
CA SER A 151 -14.83 -2.41 -6.72
C SER A 151 -15.00 -1.22 -7.64
N ASP A 152 -13.90 -0.78 -8.27
CA ASP A 152 -13.89 0.43 -9.08
C ASP A 152 -14.19 0.15 -10.56
N GLN A 153 -14.22 -1.13 -10.96
CA GLN A 153 -14.45 -1.60 -12.33
C GLN A 153 -13.46 -1.02 -13.34
N VAL A 154 -12.22 -0.78 -12.90
CA VAL A 154 -11.12 -0.28 -13.73
C VAL A 154 -10.08 -1.38 -13.88
N PRO A 155 -9.90 -1.95 -15.09
CA PRO A 155 -8.78 -2.85 -15.38
C PRO A 155 -7.46 -2.15 -15.05
N THR A 156 -6.73 -2.69 -14.09
CA THR A 156 -5.52 -2.05 -13.52
C THR A 156 -4.43 -3.10 -13.39
N ALA A 157 -3.17 -2.71 -13.57
CA ALA A 157 -2.01 -3.54 -13.28
C ALA A 157 -1.12 -2.81 -12.27
N ILE A 158 -0.78 -3.46 -11.16
CA ILE A 158 0.00 -2.85 -10.08
C ILE A 158 1.25 -3.69 -9.80
N GLY A 159 2.41 -3.03 -9.80
CA GLY A 159 3.67 -3.57 -9.29
C GLY A 159 4.14 -2.75 -8.10
N LEU A 160 4.40 -3.41 -6.97
CA LEU A 160 4.96 -2.78 -5.76
C LEU A 160 6.15 -3.59 -5.28
N GLY A 161 7.23 -2.90 -4.92
CA GLY A 161 8.47 -3.51 -4.46
C GLY A 161 9.04 -2.72 -3.29
N VAL A 162 9.60 -3.45 -2.32
CA VAL A 162 10.36 -2.90 -1.20
C VAL A 162 11.56 -3.82 -1.00
N LEU A 163 12.76 -3.26 -1.06
CA LEU A 163 14.00 -3.96 -0.76
C LEU A 163 14.44 -3.58 0.65
N VAL A 164 14.57 -4.56 1.52
CA VAL A 164 15.03 -4.39 2.90
C VAL A 164 16.39 -5.06 3.04
N ASP A 165 17.37 -4.33 3.56
CA ASP A 165 18.72 -4.84 3.79
C ASP A 165 18.84 -5.59 5.13
N THR A 166 19.98 -6.22 5.39
CA THR A 166 20.24 -7.01 6.60
C THR A 166 20.20 -6.18 7.89
N ASP A 167 20.41 -4.87 7.80
CA ASP A 167 20.28 -3.92 8.92
C ASP A 167 18.84 -3.39 9.09
N CYS A 168 17.88 -3.97 8.36
CA CYS A 168 16.48 -3.57 8.27
C CYS A 168 16.23 -2.22 7.58
N SER A 169 17.24 -1.54 7.04
CA SER A 169 17.05 -0.32 6.26
C SER A 169 16.40 -0.59 4.91
N VAL A 170 15.64 0.37 4.39
CA VAL A 170 15.03 0.27 3.05
C VAL A 170 15.95 0.92 2.02
N LYS A 171 16.23 0.19 0.93
CA LYS A 171 17.11 0.62 -0.16
C LYS A 171 16.37 0.74 -1.50
N VAL A 172 17.02 1.47 -2.41
CA VAL A 172 16.63 1.60 -3.83
C VAL A 172 16.91 0.29 -4.57
#